data_AF-A0A1H7JRG0-F1
#
_entry.id   AF-A0A1H7JRG0-F1
#
_cell.length_a   1.000
_cell.length_b   1.000
_cell.length_c   1.000
_cell.angle_alpha   90.00
_cell.angle_beta   90.00
_cell.angle_gamma   90.00
#
_symmetry.space_group_name_H-M   'P 1'
#
loop_
_entity.id
_entity.type
_entity.pdbx_description
1 polymer ?
#
loop_
_entity_poly.entity_id
_entity_poly.type
_entity_poly.pdbx_seq_one_letter_code
_entity_poly.pdbx_strand_id
1 'polypeptide(L)'
;MEEQRTILEQRKKELSKIADFVSSQFSAKNVTLLEEIVAFENINLYIDHYENFFDGMLVFDDDEFHIHLNIDRKNDLTTTRGRFSLGHELAHYYINEHRIGLQSGLLEPHGSLTNLNKHDPIELEADYFAGCLLMPYDKIYYFNQVRKFSLDKLKALAESFKVSLMAASIRYCQTCVHELMIVVSENNIVKWYDRNDHFPKWPFRFKVHGQLPPTTVAGEFFTKPDSRFTSIEEVNPDDWFYPFPNDYRVDRKMNEQCFYADNYGYVISLLWFR
;
A
#
# COMPACT_ATOMS: atom_id res chain seq x y z
N MET A 1 -9.61 -11.51 -19.50
CA MET A 1 -8.41 -10.96 -18.83
C MET A 1 -8.92 -10.27 -17.60
N GLU A 2 -8.48 -10.71 -16.43
CA GLU A 2 -8.90 -10.08 -15.18
C GLU A 2 -8.09 -8.79 -15.04
N GLU A 3 -8.77 -7.65 -15.15
CA GLU A 3 -8.16 -6.34 -14.97
C GLU A 3 -7.99 -6.09 -13.47
N GLN A 4 -6.87 -5.50 -13.05
CA GLN A 4 -6.64 -5.17 -11.65
C GLN A 4 -7.75 -4.22 -11.18
N ARG A 5 -8.53 -4.63 -10.17
CA ARG A 5 -9.57 -3.78 -9.59
C ARG A 5 -8.93 -2.55 -8.95
N THR A 6 -9.53 -1.39 -9.18
CA THR A 6 -9.08 -0.11 -8.64
C THR A 6 -10.25 0.66 -8.06
N ILE A 7 -9.98 1.43 -7.00
CA ILE A 7 -10.96 2.33 -6.40
C ILE A 7 -11.12 3.53 -7.33
N LEU A 8 -12.36 3.96 -7.57
CA LEU A 8 -12.66 5.15 -8.37
C LEU A 8 -12.03 6.40 -7.74
N GLU A 9 -11.48 7.30 -8.56
CA GLU A 9 -10.77 8.50 -8.09
C GLU A 9 -11.65 9.42 -7.22
N GLN A 10 -12.95 9.49 -7.50
CA GLN A 10 -13.88 10.25 -6.66
C GLN A 10 -13.99 9.65 -5.25
N ARG A 11 -14.10 8.31 -5.16
CA ARG A 11 -14.16 7.59 -3.89
C ARG A 11 -12.84 7.71 -3.12
N LYS A 12 -11.69 7.63 -3.79
CA LYS A 12 -10.37 7.90 -3.18
C LYS A 12 -10.28 9.29 -2.53
N LYS A 13 -10.85 10.32 -3.16
CA LYS A 13 -10.89 11.69 -2.60
C LYS A 13 -11.76 11.77 -1.35
N GLU A 14 -12.90 11.07 -1.34
CA GLU A 14 -13.78 11.00 -0.17
C GLU A 14 -13.09 10.31 1.01
N LEU A 15 -12.54 9.12 0.77
CA LEU A 15 -11.82 8.33 1.78
C LEU A 15 -10.61 9.10 2.34
N SER A 16 -9.80 9.73 1.48
CA SER A 16 -8.63 10.51 1.93
C SER A 16 -9.05 11.68 2.80
N LYS A 17 -10.12 12.41 2.45
CA LYS A 17 -10.58 13.55 3.26
C LYS A 17 -10.97 13.15 4.68
N ILE A 18 -11.66 12.02 4.82
CA ILE A 18 -12.06 11.50 6.14
C ILE A 18 -10.80 11.09 6.92
N ALA A 19 -9.93 10.29 6.30
CA ALA A 19 -8.71 9.81 6.93
C ALA A 19 -7.75 10.96 7.34
N ASP A 20 -7.57 11.96 6.47
CA ASP A 20 -6.77 13.16 6.73
C ASP A 20 -7.38 13.98 7.89
N PHE A 21 -8.70 14.14 7.92
CA PHE A 21 -9.40 14.81 9.02
C PHE A 21 -9.16 14.09 10.34
N VAL A 22 -9.37 12.77 10.41
CA VAL A 22 -9.13 11.98 11.63
C VAL A 22 -7.66 12.09 12.06
N SER A 23 -6.71 11.87 11.14
CA SER A 23 -5.27 11.98 11.45
C SER A 23 -4.87 13.37 11.96
N SER A 24 -5.53 14.44 11.48
CA SER A 24 -5.26 15.81 11.95
C SER A 24 -5.61 16.02 13.43
N GLN A 25 -6.60 15.30 13.96
CA GLN A 25 -7.04 15.39 15.35
C GLN A 25 -6.18 14.52 16.28
N PHE A 26 -5.71 13.37 15.79
CA PHE A 26 -5.02 12.35 16.59
C PHE A 26 -3.60 12.10 16.09
N SER A 27 -2.71 13.09 16.25
CA SER A 27 -1.32 12.91 15.83
C SER A 27 -0.27 13.62 16.69
N ALA A 28 0.86 12.94 16.85
CA ALA A 28 2.09 13.49 17.40
C ALA A 28 3.14 13.57 16.30
N LYS A 29 3.46 14.79 15.85
CA LYS A 29 4.32 15.03 14.67
C LYS A 29 3.76 14.27 13.45
N ASN A 30 4.53 13.37 12.86
CA ASN A 30 4.12 12.59 11.70
C ASN A 30 3.37 11.29 12.06
N VAL A 31 3.31 10.92 13.33
CA VAL A 31 2.73 9.64 13.76
C VAL A 31 1.27 9.84 14.17
N THR A 32 0.35 9.13 13.52
CA THR A 32 -1.06 9.03 13.95
C THR A 32 -1.18 8.15 15.20
N LEU A 33 -1.93 8.63 16.20
CA LEU A 33 -2.12 8.04 17.52
C LEU A 33 -3.39 7.17 17.51
N LEU A 34 -3.28 5.97 16.94
CA LEU A 34 -4.43 5.09 16.70
C LEU A 34 -5.17 4.66 17.98
N GLU A 35 -4.44 4.46 19.08
CA GLU A 35 -5.02 4.11 20.38
C GLU A 35 -5.90 5.23 20.93
N GLU A 36 -5.56 6.50 20.66
CA GLU A 36 -6.38 7.65 21.05
C GLU A 36 -7.65 7.74 20.22
N ILE A 37 -7.59 7.35 18.93
CA ILE A 37 -8.77 7.25 18.06
C ILE A 37 -9.74 6.19 18.61
N VAL A 38 -9.23 4.99 18.90
CA VAL A 38 -10.02 3.88 19.47
C VAL A 38 -10.69 4.31 20.78
N ALA A 39 -9.92 4.95 21.68
CA ALA A 39 -10.44 5.42 22.95
C ALA A 39 -11.49 6.53 22.78
N PHE A 40 -11.29 7.47 21.86
CA PHE A 40 -12.23 8.56 21.58
C PHE A 40 -13.55 8.05 21.02
N GLU A 41 -13.51 7.07 20.12
CA GLU A 41 -14.69 6.45 19.51
C GLU A 41 -15.37 5.41 20.42
N ASN A 42 -14.81 5.14 21.62
CA ASN A 42 -15.27 4.09 22.55
C ASN A 42 -15.34 2.70 21.89
N ILE A 43 -14.33 2.35 21.10
CA ILE A 43 -14.21 1.03 20.47
C ILE A 43 -13.44 0.10 21.41
N ASN A 44 -13.97 -1.11 21.64
CA ASN A 44 -13.29 -2.12 22.44
C ASN A 44 -12.12 -2.71 21.64
N LEU A 45 -10.88 -2.64 22.15
CA LEU A 45 -9.69 -3.16 21.48
C LEU A 45 -9.12 -4.38 22.20
N TYR A 46 -8.99 -5.47 21.45
CA TYR A 46 -8.42 -6.74 21.90
C TYR A 46 -7.16 -7.04 21.10
N ILE A 47 -6.05 -7.23 21.81
CA ILE A 47 -4.76 -7.62 21.23
C ILE A 47 -4.42 -8.96 21.85
N ASP A 48 -4.70 -10.05 21.12
CA ASP A 48 -4.70 -11.40 21.69
C ASP A 48 -4.33 -12.46 20.65
N HIS A 49 -4.26 -13.71 21.10
CA HIS A 49 -3.95 -14.89 20.31
C HIS A 49 -5.19 -15.40 19.57
N TYR A 50 -5.13 -15.43 18.24
CA TYR A 50 -6.18 -15.95 17.36
C TYR A 50 -5.62 -16.93 16.32
N GLU A 51 -4.52 -17.61 16.63
CA GLU A 51 -3.88 -18.60 15.79
C GLU A 51 -3.66 -18.09 14.35
N ASN A 52 -4.22 -18.77 13.35
CA ASN A 52 -4.08 -18.43 11.94
C ASN A 52 -5.37 -17.89 11.31
N PHE A 53 -6.36 -17.47 12.11
CA PHE A 53 -7.69 -17.10 11.59
C PHE A 53 -7.67 -15.78 10.80
N PHE A 54 -7.08 -14.71 11.34
CA PHE A 54 -7.05 -13.37 10.73
C PHE A 54 -5.88 -12.53 11.24
N ASP A 55 -5.57 -11.42 10.56
CA ASP A 55 -4.62 -10.40 11.04
C ASP A 55 -5.31 -9.40 11.97
N GLY A 56 -6.40 -8.79 11.50
CA GLY A 56 -7.30 -7.95 12.27
C GLY A 56 -8.76 -8.23 11.93
N MET A 57 -9.69 -7.79 12.79
CA MET A 57 -11.12 -7.87 12.51
C MET A 57 -11.90 -6.83 13.30
N LEU A 58 -12.78 -6.09 12.62
CA LEU A 58 -13.83 -5.28 13.24
C LEU A 58 -15.13 -6.08 13.34
N VAL A 59 -15.69 -6.16 14.55
CA VAL A 59 -16.96 -6.83 14.85
C VAL A 59 -17.91 -5.83 15.47
N PHE A 60 -19.19 -5.93 15.13
CA PHE A 60 -20.27 -5.23 15.83
C PHE A 60 -21.11 -6.28 16.58
N ASP A 61 -21.13 -6.18 17.91
CA ASP A 61 -21.84 -7.12 18.78
C ASP A 61 -22.33 -6.36 20.03
N ASP A 62 -23.46 -6.77 20.61
CA ASP A 62 -24.07 -6.11 21.78
C ASP A 62 -24.15 -4.56 21.70
N ASP A 63 -24.50 -4.03 20.53
CA ASP A 63 -24.56 -2.60 20.21
C ASP A 63 -23.22 -1.83 20.31
N GLU A 64 -22.09 -2.54 20.39
CA GLU A 64 -20.74 -2.00 20.50
C GLU A 64 -19.82 -2.49 19.37
N PHE A 65 -18.75 -1.73 19.12
CA PHE A 65 -17.70 -2.13 18.18
C PHE A 65 -16.50 -2.73 18.90
N HIS A 66 -15.98 -3.80 18.33
CA HIS A 66 -14.84 -4.57 18.84
C HIS A 66 -13.80 -4.71 17.74
N ILE A 67 -12.58 -4.24 17.98
CA ILE A 67 -11.42 -4.49 17.11
C ILE A 67 -10.55 -5.56 17.74
N HIS A 68 -10.27 -6.61 16.97
CA HIS A 68 -9.36 -7.68 17.34
C HIS A 68 -8.09 -7.60 16.50
N LEU A 69 -6.92 -7.70 17.14
CA LEU A 69 -5.62 -7.83 16.48
C LEU A 69 -4.92 -9.12 16.92
N ASN A 70 -4.41 -9.87 15.95
CA ASN A 70 -3.84 -11.20 16.19
C ASN A 70 -2.32 -11.19 16.39
N ILE A 71 -1.87 -11.39 17.63
CA ILE A 71 -0.44 -11.38 17.97
C ILE A 71 0.32 -12.65 17.53
N ASP A 72 -0.37 -13.77 17.26
CA ASP A 72 0.26 -14.96 16.67
C ASP A 72 0.85 -14.67 15.28
N ARG A 73 0.32 -13.63 14.62
CA ARG A 73 0.78 -13.15 13.31
C ARG A 73 1.72 -11.95 13.42
N LYS A 74 2.27 -11.70 14.61
CA LYS A 74 3.15 -10.56 14.94
C LYS A 74 2.45 -9.22 14.66
N ASN A 75 1.16 -9.15 14.97
CA ASN A 75 0.31 -8.01 14.67
C ASN A 75 -0.02 -7.19 15.91
N ASP A 76 1.01 -6.71 16.62
CA ASP A 76 0.85 -5.83 17.77
C ASP A 76 1.16 -4.36 17.42
N LEU A 77 0.74 -3.43 18.29
CA LEU A 77 0.84 -1.98 18.07
C LEU A 77 2.27 -1.43 18.03
N THR A 78 3.26 -2.20 18.49
CA THR A 78 4.68 -1.83 18.40
C THR A 78 5.24 -2.07 17.01
N THR A 79 4.56 -2.90 16.21
CA THR A 79 4.96 -3.23 14.84
C THR A 79 4.29 -2.33 13.81
N THR A 80 4.96 -2.13 12.66
CA THR A 80 4.36 -1.44 11.51
C THR A 80 3.16 -2.20 10.94
N ARG A 81 3.11 -3.53 11.11
CA ARG A 81 1.99 -4.37 10.71
C ARG A 81 0.76 -4.12 11.57
N GLY A 82 0.89 -4.19 12.90
CA GLY A 82 -0.24 -3.95 13.81
C GLY A 82 -0.78 -2.53 13.72
N ARG A 83 0.08 -1.55 13.47
CA ARG A 83 -0.37 -0.18 13.13
C ARG A 83 -1.19 -0.13 11.85
N PHE A 84 -0.79 -0.87 10.81
CA PHE A 84 -1.55 -0.94 9.56
C PHE A 84 -2.88 -1.66 9.76
N SER A 85 -2.89 -2.82 10.42
CA SER A 85 -4.13 -3.55 10.71
C SER A 85 -5.09 -2.74 11.57
N LEU A 86 -4.63 -2.07 12.62
CA LEU A 86 -5.52 -1.21 13.39
C LEU A 86 -6.07 -0.05 12.54
N GLY A 87 -5.25 0.55 11.68
CA GLY A 87 -5.71 1.57 10.74
C GLY A 87 -6.72 1.05 9.72
N HIS A 88 -6.60 -0.22 9.31
CA HIS A 88 -7.51 -0.93 8.42
C HIS A 88 -8.85 -1.22 9.12
N GLU A 89 -8.85 -1.75 10.34
CA GLU A 89 -10.09 -1.98 11.08
C GLU A 89 -10.81 -0.65 11.41
N LEU A 90 -10.06 0.41 11.73
CA LEU A 90 -10.62 1.76 11.85
C LEU A 90 -11.21 2.27 10.54
N ALA A 91 -10.72 1.84 9.38
CA ALA A 91 -11.33 2.19 8.10
C ALA A 91 -12.74 1.59 7.97
N HIS A 92 -12.94 0.33 8.35
CA HIS A 92 -14.29 -0.27 8.37
C HIS A 92 -15.24 0.49 9.30
N TYR A 93 -14.73 1.06 10.39
CA TYR A 93 -15.52 1.89 11.28
C TYR A 93 -15.83 3.29 10.70
N TYR A 94 -14.85 3.98 10.11
CA TYR A 94 -15.04 5.35 9.61
C TYR A 94 -15.74 5.43 8.25
N ILE A 95 -15.66 4.37 7.45
CA ILE A 95 -16.39 4.28 6.18
C ILE A 95 -17.84 3.92 6.49
N ASN A 96 -18.74 4.89 6.32
CA ASN A 96 -20.15 4.75 6.71
C ASN A 96 -20.82 3.50 6.11
N GLU A 97 -20.55 3.19 4.85
CA GLU A 97 -21.14 2.04 4.17
C GLU A 97 -20.67 0.72 4.81
N HIS A 98 -19.41 0.64 5.23
CA HIS A 98 -18.86 -0.53 5.92
C HIS A 98 -19.47 -0.64 7.32
N ARG A 99 -19.43 0.46 8.09
CA ARG A 99 -19.95 0.51 9.46
C ARG A 99 -21.44 0.15 9.53
N ILE A 100 -22.26 0.82 8.72
CA ILE A 100 -23.71 0.57 8.68
C ILE A 100 -23.99 -0.85 8.18
N GLY A 101 -23.21 -1.33 7.21
CA GLY A 101 -23.30 -2.70 6.73
C GLY A 101 -23.10 -3.73 7.84
N LEU A 102 -22.07 -3.56 8.68
CA LEU A 102 -21.81 -4.41 9.85
C LEU A 102 -22.93 -4.29 10.89
N GLN A 103 -23.37 -3.08 11.22
CA GLN A 103 -24.43 -2.85 12.21
C GLN A 103 -25.78 -3.46 11.82
N SER A 104 -26.09 -3.44 10.52
CA SER A 104 -27.35 -3.97 9.99
C SER A 104 -27.30 -5.45 9.65
N GLY A 105 -26.14 -6.10 9.79
CA GLY A 105 -25.91 -7.48 9.35
C GLY A 105 -25.94 -7.67 7.82
N LEU A 106 -25.85 -6.58 7.05
CA LEU A 106 -25.74 -6.63 5.59
C LEU A 106 -24.32 -7.02 5.14
N LEU A 107 -23.33 -6.75 5.98
CA LEU A 107 -21.96 -7.24 5.84
C LEU A 107 -21.65 -8.14 7.04
N GLU A 108 -21.06 -9.30 6.77
CA GLU A 108 -20.52 -10.15 7.82
C GLU A 108 -19.15 -9.61 8.26
N PRO A 109 -18.80 -9.69 9.55
CA PRO A 109 -17.43 -9.46 9.99
C PRO A 109 -16.49 -10.38 9.23
N HIS A 110 -15.44 -9.80 8.64
CA HIS A 110 -14.45 -10.55 7.90
C HIS A 110 -13.07 -10.23 8.44
N GLY A 111 -12.28 -11.27 8.67
CA GLY A 111 -10.90 -11.11 9.10
C GLY A 111 -10.05 -10.61 7.93
N SER A 112 -9.32 -9.52 8.15
CA SER A 112 -8.32 -9.07 7.19
C SER A 112 -7.18 -10.10 7.13
N LEU A 113 -6.79 -10.52 5.93
CA LEU A 113 -5.67 -11.44 5.71
C LEU A 113 -4.72 -10.85 4.67
N THR A 114 -3.48 -10.65 5.08
CA THR A 114 -2.43 -10.13 4.20
C THR A 114 -2.33 -10.98 2.93
N ASN A 115 -2.53 -10.36 1.76
CA ASN A 115 -2.40 -10.91 0.40
C ASN A 115 -3.52 -11.78 -0.17
N LEU A 116 -4.65 -11.99 0.52
CA LEU A 116 -5.71 -12.87 0.01
C LEU A 116 -6.88 -12.11 -0.66
N ASN A 117 -7.20 -10.88 -0.24
CA ASN A 117 -8.45 -10.21 -0.65
C ASN A 117 -8.29 -8.93 -1.49
N LYS A 118 -7.23 -8.84 -2.33
CA LYS A 118 -6.99 -7.65 -3.19
C LYS A 118 -8.04 -7.41 -4.29
N HIS A 119 -9.05 -8.27 -4.37
CA HIS A 119 -10.15 -8.12 -5.31
C HIS A 119 -11.44 -7.64 -4.65
N ASP A 120 -11.54 -7.63 -3.32
CA ASP A 120 -12.74 -7.13 -2.65
C ASP A 120 -12.71 -5.58 -2.61
N PRO A 121 -13.70 -4.88 -3.20
CA PRO A 121 -13.77 -3.43 -3.11
C PRO A 121 -13.76 -2.89 -1.68
N ILE A 122 -14.38 -3.60 -0.72
CA ILE A 122 -14.47 -3.17 0.69
C ILE A 122 -13.08 -3.17 1.33
N GLU A 123 -12.31 -4.24 1.13
CA GLU A 123 -10.93 -4.38 1.60
C GLU A 123 -9.99 -3.38 0.91
N LEU A 124 -10.17 -3.14 -0.39
CA LEU A 124 -9.39 -2.14 -1.12
C LEU A 124 -9.63 -0.74 -0.54
N GLU A 125 -10.88 -0.38 -0.25
CA GLU A 125 -11.22 0.89 0.39
C GLU A 125 -10.60 1.01 1.79
N ALA A 126 -10.65 -0.08 2.58
CA ALA A 126 -10.04 -0.12 3.91
C ALA A 126 -8.52 0.04 3.87
N ASP A 127 -7.83 -0.68 2.97
CA ASP A 127 -6.38 -0.55 2.75
C ASP A 127 -5.98 0.86 2.31
N TYR A 128 -6.75 1.45 1.39
CA TYR A 128 -6.50 2.80 0.91
C TYR A 128 -6.70 3.84 2.03
N PHE A 129 -7.78 3.71 2.80
CA PHE A 129 -8.07 4.58 3.93
C PHE A 129 -6.98 4.47 5.01
N ALA A 130 -6.56 3.26 5.38
CA ALA A 130 -5.49 3.02 6.35
C ALA A 130 -4.18 3.68 5.91
N GLY A 131 -3.82 3.58 4.63
CA GLY A 131 -2.68 4.28 4.05
C GLY A 131 -2.79 5.80 4.17
N CYS A 132 -3.98 6.36 3.94
CA CYS A 132 -4.24 7.79 4.15
C CYS A 132 -4.15 8.19 5.63
N LEU A 133 -4.75 7.41 6.54
CA LEU A 133 -4.82 7.70 7.96
C LEU A 133 -3.42 7.69 8.60
N LEU A 134 -2.58 6.74 8.21
CA LEU A 134 -1.22 6.61 8.72
C LEU A 134 -0.25 7.62 8.10
N MET A 135 -0.52 8.06 6.88
CA MET A 135 0.33 9.01 6.15
C MET A 135 -0.56 10.04 5.44
N PRO A 136 -1.06 11.05 6.17
CA PRO A 136 -1.99 12.03 5.63
C PRO A 136 -1.33 12.92 4.58
N TYR A 137 -2.12 13.36 3.59
CA TYR A 137 -1.60 14.05 2.40
C TYR A 137 -0.77 15.28 2.75
N ASP A 138 -1.26 16.14 3.65
CA ASP A 138 -0.58 17.38 4.02
C ASP A 138 0.81 17.13 4.59
N LYS A 139 0.98 16.09 5.41
CA LYS A 139 2.28 15.76 6.00
C LYS A 139 3.25 15.20 4.97
N ILE A 140 2.77 14.39 4.02
CA ILE A 140 3.59 13.90 2.91
C ILE A 140 3.97 15.03 1.95
N TYR A 141 3.05 15.96 1.69
CA TYR A 141 3.28 17.09 0.80
C TYR A 141 4.53 17.87 1.23
N TYR A 142 4.69 18.17 2.53
CA TYR A 142 5.89 18.81 3.05
C TYR A 142 7.15 17.94 2.91
N PHE A 143 7.01 16.62 3.04
CA PHE A 143 8.10 15.67 2.80
C PHE A 143 8.54 15.66 1.31
N ASN A 144 7.63 15.99 0.41
CA ASN A 144 7.86 15.96 -1.04
C ASN A 144 8.58 17.18 -1.60
N GLN A 145 8.55 18.33 -0.91
CA GLN A 145 9.05 19.61 -1.46
C GLN A 145 10.56 19.68 -1.72
N VAL A 146 11.34 18.67 -1.32
CA VAL A 146 12.80 18.70 -1.45
C VAL A 146 13.32 17.39 -2.07
N ARG A 147 14.15 17.53 -3.11
CA ARG A 147 15.02 16.51 -3.77
C ARG A 147 14.38 15.57 -4.80
N LYS A 148 15.24 15.10 -5.71
CA LYS A 148 15.00 13.97 -6.64
C LYS A 148 14.54 12.73 -5.87
N PHE A 149 13.73 11.89 -6.51
CA PHE A 149 13.31 10.61 -5.94
C PHE A 149 14.50 9.68 -5.65
N SER A 150 14.43 8.94 -4.55
CA SER A 150 15.34 7.85 -4.19
C SER A 150 14.68 6.88 -3.22
N LEU A 151 15.16 5.62 -3.17
CA LEU A 151 14.71 4.66 -2.16
C LEU A 151 14.97 5.12 -0.73
N ASP A 152 16.06 5.85 -0.47
CA ASP A 152 16.34 6.38 0.87
C ASP A 152 15.30 7.41 1.33
N LYS A 153 14.67 8.13 0.38
CA LYS A 153 13.53 9.00 0.68
C LYS A 153 12.33 8.18 1.17
N LEU A 154 12.06 7.04 0.54
CA LEU A 154 11.00 6.13 0.97
C LEU A 154 11.29 5.49 2.33
N LYS A 155 12.55 5.13 2.61
CA LYS A 155 12.96 4.64 3.93
C LYS A 155 12.76 5.70 5.01
N ALA A 156 13.21 6.93 4.76
CA ALA A 156 13.00 8.04 5.69
C ALA A 156 11.52 8.35 5.91
N LEU A 157 10.68 8.22 4.87
CA LEU A 157 9.22 8.33 5.00
C LEU A 157 8.67 7.21 5.88
N ALA A 158 9.05 5.95 5.61
CA ALA A 158 8.61 4.79 6.38
C ALA A 158 8.96 4.91 7.87
N GLU A 159 10.19 5.33 8.18
CA GLU A 159 10.66 5.57 9.54
C GLU A 159 9.89 6.71 10.23
N SER A 160 9.71 7.83 9.53
CA SER A 160 9.04 9.02 10.07
C SER A 160 7.58 8.76 10.44
N PHE A 161 6.86 7.99 9.62
CA PHE A 161 5.44 7.69 9.83
C PHE A 161 5.21 6.36 10.58
N LYS A 162 6.28 5.62 10.90
CA LYS A 162 6.24 4.29 11.53
C LYS A 162 5.36 3.30 10.74
N VAL A 163 5.62 3.20 9.44
CA VAL A 163 4.95 2.28 8.52
C VAL A 163 5.96 1.37 7.82
N SER A 164 5.48 0.32 7.14
CA SER A 164 6.36 -0.50 6.31
C SER A 164 6.90 0.30 5.12
N LEU A 165 8.09 -0.06 4.62
CA LEU A 165 8.63 0.51 3.40
C LEU A 165 7.68 0.33 2.21
N MET A 166 6.93 -0.77 2.21
CA MET A 166 5.93 -1.04 1.19
C MET A 166 4.76 -0.05 1.22
N ALA A 167 4.17 0.17 2.39
CA ALA A 167 3.09 1.15 2.56
C ALA A 167 3.58 2.56 2.21
N ALA A 168 4.79 2.93 2.66
CA ALA A 168 5.42 4.20 2.31
C ALA A 168 5.62 4.36 0.79
N SER A 169 6.04 3.30 0.10
CA SER A 169 6.23 3.31 -1.35
C SER A 169 4.92 3.55 -2.08
N ILE A 170 3.87 2.78 -1.75
CA ILE A 170 2.53 2.92 -2.33
C ILE A 170 2.02 4.35 -2.14
N ARG A 171 2.03 4.83 -0.90
CA ARG A 171 1.50 6.15 -0.56
C ARG A 171 2.30 7.27 -1.21
N TYR A 172 3.62 7.14 -1.28
CA TYR A 172 4.46 8.11 -1.98
C TYR A 172 4.14 8.13 -3.48
N CYS A 173 3.98 6.97 -4.11
CA CYS A 173 3.56 6.87 -5.52
C CYS A 173 2.28 7.67 -5.76
N GLN A 174 1.26 7.46 -4.94
CA GLN A 174 -0.04 8.14 -5.05
C GLN A 174 0.00 9.67 -4.88
N THR A 175 1.03 10.22 -4.24
CA THR A 175 1.06 11.65 -3.83
C THR A 175 2.22 12.44 -4.42
N CYS A 176 3.21 11.77 -5.02
CA CYS A 176 4.38 12.44 -5.57
C CYS A 176 4.13 12.97 -6.99
N VAL A 177 4.90 14.00 -7.37
CA VAL A 177 4.88 14.61 -8.71
C VAL A 177 5.86 13.97 -9.69
N HIS A 178 6.69 13.03 -9.23
CA HIS A 178 7.63 12.30 -10.09
C HIS A 178 6.88 11.26 -10.89
N GLU A 179 7.29 10.98 -12.12
CA GLU A 179 6.76 9.85 -12.89
C GLU A 179 7.24 8.55 -12.22
N LEU A 180 6.40 7.96 -11.36
CA LEU A 180 6.74 6.79 -10.55
C LEU A 180 5.72 5.67 -10.76
N MET A 181 6.25 4.45 -10.87
CA MET A 181 5.49 3.21 -10.91
C MET A 181 6.13 2.19 -9.96
N ILE A 182 5.29 1.37 -9.35
CA ILE A 182 5.68 0.27 -8.46
C ILE A 182 5.13 -1.01 -9.06
N VAL A 183 5.97 -2.04 -9.18
CA VAL A 183 5.54 -3.39 -9.55
C VAL A 183 5.92 -4.34 -8.44
N VAL A 184 4.96 -5.15 -8.00
CA VAL A 184 5.18 -6.18 -6.99
C VAL A 184 5.10 -7.55 -7.64
N SER A 185 6.10 -8.37 -7.36
CA SER A 185 6.16 -9.74 -7.84
C SER A 185 6.56 -10.69 -6.72
N GLU A 186 6.20 -11.96 -6.89
CA GLU A 186 6.55 -13.05 -5.98
C GLU A 186 6.88 -14.26 -6.85
N ASN A 187 8.02 -14.91 -6.62
CA ASN A 187 8.45 -16.08 -7.40
C ASN A 187 8.36 -15.86 -8.92
N ASN A 188 8.86 -14.71 -9.40
CA ASN A 188 8.82 -14.26 -10.79
C ASN A 188 7.41 -13.98 -11.36
N ILE A 189 6.36 -13.98 -10.54
CA ILE A 189 4.98 -13.71 -10.96
C ILE A 189 4.57 -12.33 -10.48
N VAL A 190 4.12 -11.48 -11.41
CA VAL A 190 3.58 -10.16 -11.10
C VAL A 190 2.28 -10.30 -10.32
N LYS A 191 2.20 -9.72 -9.14
CA LYS A 191 1.01 -9.78 -8.27
C LYS A 191 0.09 -8.59 -8.48
N TRP A 192 0.67 -7.40 -8.62
CA TRP A 192 -0.05 -6.15 -8.87
C TRP A 192 0.95 -5.03 -9.18
N TYR A 193 0.46 -3.91 -9.68
CA TYR A 193 1.25 -2.70 -9.84
C TYR A 193 0.46 -1.47 -9.37
N ASP A 194 1.15 -0.38 -9.09
CA ASP A 194 0.54 0.94 -8.91
C ASP A 194 1.37 1.99 -9.64
N ARG A 195 0.73 3.04 -10.13
CA ARG A 195 1.40 4.16 -10.81
C ARG A 195 0.62 5.43 -10.59
N ASN A 196 1.31 6.56 -10.58
CA ASN A 196 0.62 7.85 -10.54
C ASN A 196 0.23 8.37 -11.91
N ASP A 197 -0.56 9.44 -11.91
CA ASP A 197 -1.08 10.07 -13.13
C ASP A 197 0.02 10.71 -14.01
N HIS A 198 1.21 10.94 -13.45
CA HIS A 198 2.35 11.46 -14.20
C HIS A 198 3.02 10.36 -15.03
N PHE A 199 2.99 9.10 -14.57
CA PHE A 199 3.58 7.98 -15.29
C PHE A 199 2.81 7.68 -16.60
N PRO A 200 3.51 7.41 -17.73
CA PRO A 200 2.85 7.13 -19.00
C PRO A 200 1.90 5.94 -18.95
N LYS A 201 0.76 6.05 -19.64
CA LYS A 201 -0.22 4.98 -19.80
C LYS A 201 0.13 4.00 -20.92
N TRP A 202 1.40 3.61 -21.01
CA TRP A 202 1.86 2.66 -22.02
C TRP A 202 1.37 1.23 -21.70
N PRO A 203 1.10 0.41 -22.72
CA PRO A 203 0.85 -1.02 -22.56
C PRO A 203 2.04 -1.73 -21.91
N PHE A 204 1.76 -2.68 -21.02
CA PHE A 204 2.78 -3.47 -20.32
C PHE A 204 3.27 -4.64 -21.18
N ARG A 205 4.55 -5.04 -20.98
CA ARG A 205 5.10 -6.32 -21.48
C ARG A 205 4.82 -7.52 -20.56
N PHE A 206 4.18 -7.27 -19.43
CA PHE A 206 3.75 -8.29 -18.48
C PHE A 206 2.22 -8.28 -18.34
N LYS A 207 1.69 -9.29 -17.67
CA LYS A 207 0.30 -9.34 -17.21
C LYS A 207 0.31 -9.54 -15.69
N VAL A 208 -0.69 -9.02 -15.00
CA VAL A 208 -0.94 -9.43 -13.61
C VAL A 208 -1.20 -10.94 -13.59
N HIS A 209 -0.57 -11.64 -12.66
CA HIS A 209 -0.45 -13.10 -12.58
C HIS A 209 0.37 -13.76 -13.70
N GLY A 210 1.03 -12.97 -14.55
CA GLY A 210 2.02 -13.42 -15.53
C GLY A 210 3.45 -13.30 -15.00
N GLN A 211 4.40 -13.82 -15.77
CA GLN A 211 5.82 -13.69 -15.47
C GLN A 211 6.30 -12.24 -15.66
N LEU A 212 7.28 -11.83 -14.85
CA LEU A 212 8.05 -10.61 -15.14
C LEU A 212 8.76 -10.75 -16.49
N PRO A 213 8.95 -9.65 -17.24
CA PRO A 213 9.78 -9.69 -18.43
C PRO A 213 11.23 -10.03 -17.99
N PRO A 214 11.90 -11.00 -18.63
CA PRO A 214 13.23 -11.46 -18.20
C PRO A 214 14.33 -10.40 -18.38
N THR A 215 14.03 -9.32 -19.11
CA THR A 215 14.93 -8.19 -19.36
C THR A 215 14.91 -7.14 -18.24
N THR A 216 13.97 -7.23 -17.28
CA THR A 216 13.91 -6.28 -16.15
C THR A 216 14.87 -6.70 -15.05
N VAL A 217 15.27 -5.78 -14.17
CA VAL A 217 16.19 -6.10 -13.06
C VAL A 217 15.56 -7.15 -12.14
N ALA A 218 14.27 -7.03 -11.85
CA ALA A 218 13.55 -8.05 -11.08
C ALA A 218 13.43 -9.39 -11.82
N GLY A 219 13.23 -9.40 -13.13
CA GLY A 219 13.19 -10.62 -13.93
C GLY A 219 14.55 -11.33 -14.01
N GLU A 220 15.63 -10.55 -14.11
CA GLU A 220 17.00 -11.07 -14.06
C GLU A 220 17.30 -11.72 -12.70
N PHE A 221 16.85 -11.12 -11.60
CA PHE A 221 16.99 -11.69 -10.25
C PHE A 221 16.46 -13.13 -10.14
N PHE A 222 15.33 -13.43 -10.78
CA PHE A 222 14.75 -14.78 -10.73
C PHE A 222 15.38 -15.77 -11.73
N THR A 223 16.12 -15.29 -12.73
CA THR A 223 16.67 -16.13 -13.81
C THR A 223 18.17 -16.34 -13.74
N LYS A 224 18.91 -15.48 -13.03
CA LYS A 224 20.36 -15.55 -12.84
C LYS A 224 20.72 -15.74 -11.35
N PRO A 225 21.55 -16.73 -10.98
CA PRO A 225 22.06 -16.87 -9.61
C PRO A 225 22.81 -15.62 -9.14
N ASP A 226 22.68 -15.26 -7.86
CA ASP A 226 23.40 -14.17 -7.16
C ASP A 226 23.10 -12.72 -7.58
N SER A 227 21.96 -12.48 -8.24
CA SER A 227 21.63 -11.17 -8.85
C SER A 227 20.74 -10.27 -7.96
N ARG A 228 21.03 -10.16 -6.66
CA ARG A 228 20.30 -9.22 -5.77
C ARG A 228 20.73 -7.78 -6.06
N PHE A 229 20.13 -7.17 -7.07
CA PHE A 229 20.39 -5.78 -7.43
C PHE A 229 19.54 -4.85 -6.57
N THR A 230 20.12 -4.36 -5.46
CA THR A 230 19.54 -3.28 -4.67
C THR A 230 20.04 -1.89 -5.11
N SER A 231 20.99 -1.84 -6.04
CA SER A 231 21.45 -0.62 -6.70
C SER A 231 20.40 -0.07 -7.66
N ILE A 232 20.58 1.19 -8.03
CA ILE A 232 19.81 1.81 -9.10
C ILE A 232 20.42 1.35 -10.43
N GLU A 233 19.64 0.68 -11.24
CA GLU A 233 20.03 0.28 -12.60
C GLU A 233 19.31 1.15 -13.62
N GLU A 234 20.03 1.54 -14.68
CA GLU A 234 19.42 2.24 -15.81
C GLU A 234 18.82 1.21 -16.77
N VAL A 235 17.54 1.35 -17.06
CA VAL A 235 16.77 0.46 -17.95
C VAL A 235 16.12 1.26 -19.08
N ASN A 236 15.83 0.60 -20.19
CA ASN A 236 15.08 1.22 -21.28
C ASN A 236 13.57 1.04 -21.00
N PRO A 237 12.73 2.03 -21.36
CA PRO A 237 11.27 1.88 -21.31
C PRO A 237 10.75 0.57 -21.95
N ASP A 238 11.38 0.16 -23.05
CA ASP A 238 11.02 -1.04 -23.81
C ASP A 238 11.25 -2.35 -23.04
N ASP A 239 11.98 -2.35 -21.92
CA ASP A 239 12.16 -3.54 -21.09
C ASP A 239 10.86 -3.91 -20.35
N TRP A 240 10.05 -2.89 -20.03
CA TRP A 240 8.83 -3.02 -19.24
C TRP A 240 7.54 -2.79 -20.05
N PHE A 241 7.61 -1.97 -21.10
CA PHE A 241 6.44 -1.45 -21.79
C PHE A 241 6.54 -1.62 -23.32
N TYR A 242 5.42 -1.41 -23.99
CA TYR A 242 5.34 -1.13 -25.43
C TYR A 242 5.05 0.37 -25.60
N PRO A 243 6.06 1.25 -25.58
CA PRO A 243 5.81 2.68 -25.58
C PRO A 243 5.14 3.17 -26.86
N PHE A 244 4.34 4.22 -26.74
CA PHE A 244 3.75 4.84 -27.93
C PHE A 244 4.82 5.63 -28.68
N PRO A 245 5.04 5.39 -30.00
CA PRO A 245 6.15 5.97 -30.74
C PRO A 245 6.24 7.51 -30.73
N ASN A 246 5.12 8.19 -30.49
CA ASN A 246 5.04 9.66 -30.50
C ASN A 246 5.17 10.29 -29.09
N ASP A 247 5.37 9.49 -28.05
CA ASP A 247 5.57 10.01 -26.69
C ASP A 247 7.04 10.39 -26.51
N TYR A 248 7.34 11.66 -26.16
CA TYR A 248 8.72 12.13 -25.99
C TYR A 248 9.49 11.36 -24.90
N ARG A 249 8.79 10.63 -24.02
CA ARG A 249 9.39 9.85 -22.94
C ARG A 249 10.02 8.55 -23.41
N VAL A 250 9.76 8.11 -24.65
CA VAL A 250 10.38 6.89 -25.22
C VAL A 250 11.90 6.98 -25.24
N ASP A 251 12.43 8.17 -25.55
CA ASP A 251 13.89 8.40 -25.63
C ASP A 251 14.53 8.74 -24.27
N ARG A 252 13.74 8.82 -23.20
CA ARG A 252 14.25 9.09 -21.84
C ARG A 252 14.74 7.82 -21.17
N LYS A 253 15.74 7.98 -20.32
CA LYS A 253 16.22 6.90 -19.44
C LYS A 253 15.30 6.74 -18.24
N MET A 254 15.00 5.48 -17.93
CA MET A 254 14.27 5.07 -16.74
C MET A 254 15.23 4.38 -15.78
N ASN A 255 15.02 4.57 -14.49
CA ASN A 255 15.72 3.81 -13.47
C ASN A 255 14.81 2.70 -12.96
N GLU A 256 15.39 1.55 -12.67
CA GLU A 256 14.80 0.49 -11.86
C GLU A 256 15.62 0.30 -10.58
N GLN A 257 14.96 0.23 -9.43
CA GLN A 257 15.59 -0.19 -8.19
C GLN A 257 14.69 -1.20 -7.49
N CYS A 258 15.24 -2.36 -7.18
CA CYS A 258 14.53 -3.43 -6.48
C CYS A 258 14.85 -3.40 -4.98
N PHE A 259 13.84 -3.71 -4.17
CA PHE A 259 14.07 -4.14 -2.79
C PHE A 259 13.24 -5.37 -2.46
N TYR A 260 13.78 -6.17 -1.53
CA TYR A 260 13.33 -7.53 -1.28
C TYR A 260 12.69 -7.60 0.10
N ALA A 261 11.43 -8.04 0.16
CA ALA A 261 10.76 -8.36 1.42
C ALA A 261 10.88 -9.87 1.64
N ASP A 262 12.08 -10.31 2.04
CA ASP A 262 12.50 -11.73 2.10
C ASP A 262 11.52 -12.62 2.88
N ASN A 263 10.92 -12.12 3.96
CA ASN A 263 9.95 -12.87 4.78
C ASN A 263 8.68 -13.28 4.02
N TYR A 264 8.40 -12.66 2.88
CA TYR A 264 7.21 -12.91 2.07
C TYR A 264 7.53 -13.32 0.63
N GLY A 265 8.82 -13.43 0.26
CA GLY A 265 9.23 -13.73 -1.10
C GLY A 265 8.88 -12.65 -2.15
N TYR A 266 8.53 -11.44 -1.69
CA TYR A 266 8.20 -10.33 -2.59
C TYR A 266 9.44 -9.59 -3.08
N VAL A 267 9.42 -9.24 -4.36
CA VAL A 267 10.31 -8.27 -4.99
C VAL A 267 9.47 -7.06 -5.39
N ILE A 268 9.92 -5.89 -4.97
CA ILE A 268 9.26 -4.61 -5.27
C ILE A 268 10.20 -3.82 -6.18
N SER A 269 9.79 -3.66 -7.44
CA SER A 269 10.48 -2.84 -8.43
C SER A 269 9.91 -1.42 -8.39
N LEU A 270 10.79 -0.44 -8.15
CA LEU A 270 10.51 0.98 -8.30
C LEU A 270 10.99 1.44 -9.67
N LEU A 271 10.11 2.04 -10.47
CA LEU A 271 10.40 2.51 -11.82
C LEU A 271 10.14 4.02 -11.91
N TRP A 272 11.15 4.80 -12.29
CA TRP A 272 10.98 6.25 -12.45
C TRP A 272 11.88 6.83 -13.52
N PHE A 273 11.41 7.89 -14.17
CA PHE A 273 12.20 8.59 -15.16
C PHE A 273 13.23 9.54 -14.52
N ARG A 274 14.38 9.68 -15.20
CA ARG A 274 15.43 10.65 -14.84
C ARG A 274 15.06 12.09 -15.17
#